data_AF-A0A353BFV6-F1
#
_entry.id   AF-A0A353BFV6-F1
#
_cell.length_a   1.000
_cell.length_b   1.000
_cell.length_c   1.000
_cell.angle_alpha   90.00
_cell.angle_beta   90.00
_cell.angle_gamma   90.00
#
_symmetry.space_group_name_H-M   'P 1'
#
loop_
_entity.id
_entity.type
_entity.pdbx_description
1 polymer ?
#
loop_
_entity_poly.entity_id
_entity_poly.type
_entity_poly.pdbx_seq_one_letter_code
_entity_poly.pdbx_strand_id
1 'polypeptide(L)'
;MAQFLNVSAYKFVPVADLEGLRTELKAAADAAELKGTILLSKEGINLFLAGEEPRLRTFLDQVRTHPEFADLETKDSYSAEQPFRRMLVRLKKEIIAFGVNGIAPGERTSPKLPARELKKWLDEGKRVRLLDVRNDYEYELGSFRGADLLDLDNFRNFPEAISQLPSEAKQEPLVMFCTGGIRCEKAGPLMEEAGFEEVYQLEGGILKYFEECGGAHYDGSCFVFDNRVALDHNLKPTGNLLCFACQAVLTEADTRDPRYVRGESCPHCYRSPESIKAQQFALRKKAILDLARSQPGSTEYENVRHIFVPRRCAGSKLIEFLTARNPRIRESKWREWIENQDIVHVSSNWQQRRPIKPETVIRDGDCFEQKLQATIEPDIATDVVLLHEDDDICVVNKPAPLPTHPSGRFNRNTLSWILGTVYENDKLRVAHRLDANTSGTVVLCRRQRAAKLLGHQFANQTVKKVYVARVHGHPEWETYSCDARIAKAPQHGGIRQVDPEGHTAQTQFRVLIRDADGTSLVEARPITGRTNQIRIHLWHMGHSIVGDPIYLPEHKTGAENAGTLLASAPPMCLHARSISFVHPTTEQAVSFEADLPEWASHQE
;
A
#
# COMPACT_ATOMS: atom_id res chain seq x y z
N MET A 1 -21.91 -42.74 -20.74
CA MET A 1 -20.81 -41.79 -20.41
C MET A 1 -20.44 -42.04 -18.97
N ALA A 2 -19.15 -42.17 -18.64
CA ALA A 2 -18.73 -42.36 -17.25
C ALA A 2 -19.13 -41.11 -16.44
N GLN A 3 -19.85 -41.31 -15.33
CA GLN A 3 -20.18 -40.24 -14.40
C GLN A 3 -19.22 -40.32 -13.21
N PHE A 4 -18.76 -39.18 -12.71
CA PHE A 4 -18.04 -39.08 -11.45
C PHE A 4 -19.06 -38.98 -10.31
N LEU A 5 -18.87 -39.81 -9.29
CA LEU A 5 -19.59 -39.69 -8.03
C LEU A 5 -18.93 -38.57 -7.23
N ASN A 6 -19.73 -37.64 -6.73
CA ASN A 6 -19.33 -36.54 -5.87
C ASN A 6 -19.96 -36.76 -4.50
N VAL A 7 -19.14 -36.78 -3.46
CA VAL A 7 -19.56 -36.99 -2.08
C VAL A 7 -19.22 -35.78 -1.25
N SER A 8 -20.20 -35.35 -0.46
CA SER A 8 -19.98 -34.46 0.68
C SER A 8 -20.36 -35.16 1.98
N ALA A 9 -19.54 -35.01 3.01
CA ALA A 9 -19.80 -35.55 4.34
C ALA A 9 -19.09 -34.74 5.39
N TYR A 10 -19.65 -34.71 6.60
CA TYR A 10 -18.98 -34.15 7.76
C TYR A 10 -19.37 -34.92 9.01
N LYS A 11 -18.52 -34.88 10.03
CA LYS A 11 -18.85 -35.37 11.36
C LYS A 11 -18.09 -34.57 12.40
N PHE A 12 -18.81 -34.10 13.42
CA PHE A 12 -18.22 -33.53 14.62
C PHE A 12 -17.95 -34.65 15.63
N VAL A 13 -16.68 -34.93 15.87
CA VAL A 13 -16.21 -35.97 16.81
C VAL A 13 -14.77 -35.61 17.22
N PRO A 14 -14.38 -35.79 18.49
CA PRO A 14 -12.99 -35.57 18.89
C PRO A 14 -12.03 -36.45 18.09
N VAL A 15 -10.99 -35.84 17.50
CA VAL A 15 -9.93 -36.57 16.77
C VAL A 15 -8.59 -36.27 17.42
N ALA A 16 -7.90 -37.32 17.88
CA ALA A 16 -6.64 -37.21 18.61
C ALA A 16 -5.42 -37.06 17.66
N ASP A 17 -5.19 -38.04 16.79
CA ASP A 17 -4.03 -38.07 15.88
C ASP A 17 -4.36 -37.51 14.49
N LEU A 18 -4.31 -36.18 14.38
CA LEU A 18 -4.58 -35.49 13.12
C LEU A 18 -3.49 -35.72 12.07
N GLU A 19 -2.22 -35.85 12.46
CA GLU A 19 -1.11 -35.96 11.51
C GLU A 19 -1.03 -37.36 10.90
N GLY A 20 -1.22 -38.40 11.72
CA GLY A 20 -1.35 -39.78 11.26
C GLY A 20 -2.53 -39.94 10.33
N LEU A 21 -3.73 -39.51 10.77
CA LEU A 21 -4.94 -39.59 9.97
C LEU A 21 -4.83 -38.82 8.64
N ARG A 22 -4.22 -37.63 8.63
CA ARG A 22 -3.96 -36.89 7.38
C ARG A 22 -3.14 -37.71 6.41
N THR A 23 -2.07 -38.33 6.91
CA THR A 23 -1.12 -39.09 6.09
C THR A 23 -1.80 -40.32 5.50
N GLU A 24 -2.53 -41.07 6.32
CA GLU A 24 -3.30 -42.24 5.93
C GLU A 24 -4.37 -41.89 4.89
N LEU A 25 -5.26 -40.93 5.18
CA LEU A 25 -6.34 -40.55 4.29
C LEU A 25 -5.83 -39.96 2.97
N LYS A 26 -4.70 -39.23 2.99
CA LYS A 26 -4.08 -38.72 1.76
C LYS A 26 -3.57 -39.86 0.89
N ALA A 27 -2.86 -40.82 1.47
CA ALA A 27 -2.33 -41.97 0.74
C ALA A 27 -3.44 -42.84 0.15
N ALA A 28 -4.50 -43.12 0.93
CA ALA A 28 -5.66 -43.88 0.48
C ALA A 28 -6.43 -43.16 -0.64
N ALA A 29 -6.66 -41.85 -0.51
CA ALA A 29 -7.35 -41.06 -1.54
C ALA A 29 -6.54 -40.95 -2.84
N ASP A 30 -5.20 -40.82 -2.74
CA ASP A 30 -4.32 -40.81 -3.90
C ASP A 30 -4.28 -42.16 -4.61
N ALA A 31 -4.21 -43.26 -3.87
CA ALA A 31 -4.24 -44.62 -4.42
C ALA A 31 -5.58 -44.92 -5.14
N ALA A 32 -6.67 -44.36 -4.64
CA ALA A 32 -7.99 -44.43 -5.27
C ALA A 32 -8.19 -43.42 -6.42
N GLU A 33 -7.18 -42.59 -6.72
CA GLU A 33 -7.21 -41.51 -7.73
C GLU A 33 -8.36 -40.49 -7.53
N LEU A 34 -8.75 -40.29 -6.27
CA LEU A 34 -9.80 -39.32 -5.91
C LEU A 34 -9.25 -37.89 -6.00
N LYS A 35 -10.15 -36.93 -6.21
CA LYS A 35 -9.83 -35.50 -6.11
C LYS A 35 -10.84 -34.82 -5.21
N GLY A 36 -10.45 -33.71 -4.59
CA GLY A 36 -11.28 -33.06 -3.59
C GLY A 36 -10.49 -32.56 -2.40
N THR A 37 -11.20 -32.29 -1.32
CA THR A 37 -10.60 -31.81 -0.07
C THR A 37 -11.19 -32.55 1.12
N ILE A 38 -10.32 -33.02 2.01
CA ILE A 38 -10.66 -33.44 3.37
C ILE A 38 -10.06 -32.40 4.34
N LEU A 39 -10.90 -31.88 5.23
CA LEU A 39 -10.52 -31.02 6.34
C LEU A 39 -10.56 -31.84 7.61
N LEU A 40 -9.46 -31.81 8.36
CA LEU A 40 -9.34 -32.45 9.66
C LEU A 40 -9.06 -31.38 10.71
N SER A 41 -9.71 -31.49 11.86
CA SER A 41 -9.41 -30.69 13.04
C SER A 41 -9.71 -31.52 14.29
N LYS A 42 -9.37 -30.98 15.47
CA LYS A 42 -9.66 -31.65 16.73
C LYS A 42 -11.16 -31.86 16.97
N GLU A 43 -12.02 -31.10 16.29
CA GLU A 43 -13.48 -31.22 16.39
C GLU A 43 -14.10 -32.16 15.35
N GLY A 44 -13.32 -32.73 14.40
CA GLY A 44 -13.85 -33.75 13.49
C GLY A 44 -13.29 -33.74 12.06
N ILE A 45 -14.13 -34.17 11.12
CA ILE A 45 -13.84 -34.33 9.69
C ILE A 45 -14.90 -33.64 8.83
N ASN A 46 -14.48 -33.03 7.72
CA ASN A 46 -15.36 -32.51 6.67
C ASN A 46 -14.72 -32.79 5.30
N LEU A 47 -15.44 -33.46 4.40
CA LEU A 47 -14.92 -33.90 3.12
C LEU A 47 -15.85 -33.55 1.96
N PHE A 48 -15.23 -33.22 0.83
CA PHE A 48 -15.85 -33.03 -0.47
C PHE A 48 -14.96 -33.70 -1.51
N LEU A 49 -15.37 -34.86 -2.01
CA LEU A 49 -14.55 -35.74 -2.84
C LEU A 49 -15.29 -36.08 -4.13
N ALA A 50 -14.54 -36.35 -5.20
CA ALA A 50 -15.08 -36.91 -6.41
C ALA A 50 -14.13 -37.89 -7.10
N GLY A 51 -14.70 -38.93 -7.70
CA GLY A 51 -13.95 -40.00 -8.36
C GLY A 51 -14.86 -41.04 -9.02
N GLU A 52 -14.25 -42.11 -9.51
CA GLU A 52 -15.00 -43.28 -9.96
C GLU A 52 -15.75 -43.90 -8.78
N GLU A 53 -17.04 -44.19 -8.95
CA GLU A 53 -17.91 -44.64 -7.86
C GLU A 53 -17.34 -45.84 -7.08
N PRO A 54 -16.92 -46.95 -7.71
CA PRO A 54 -16.39 -48.10 -6.96
C PRO A 54 -15.21 -47.72 -6.06
N ARG A 55 -14.29 -46.88 -6.55
CA ARG A 55 -13.09 -46.47 -5.81
C ARG A 55 -13.43 -45.54 -4.65
N LEU A 56 -14.36 -44.61 -4.90
CA LEU A 56 -14.79 -43.65 -3.88
C LEU A 56 -15.56 -44.36 -2.77
N ARG A 57 -16.41 -45.34 -3.08
CA ARG A 57 -17.10 -46.18 -2.07
C ARG A 57 -16.10 -46.97 -1.23
N THR A 58 -15.14 -47.65 -1.86
CA THR A 58 -14.08 -48.37 -1.13
C THR A 58 -13.28 -47.44 -0.21
N PHE A 59 -12.94 -46.23 -0.67
CA PHE A 59 -12.29 -45.23 0.17
C PHE A 59 -13.16 -44.85 1.38
N LEU A 60 -14.47 -44.61 1.19
CA LEU A 60 -15.39 -44.30 2.28
C LEU A 60 -15.50 -45.45 3.29
N ASP A 61 -15.52 -46.69 2.82
CA ASP A 61 -15.54 -47.87 3.68
C ASP A 61 -14.25 -47.95 4.51
N GLN A 62 -13.09 -47.58 3.93
CA GLN A 62 -11.84 -47.44 4.69
C GLN A 62 -11.94 -46.33 5.74
N VAL A 63 -12.49 -45.15 5.41
CA VAL A 63 -12.71 -44.09 6.41
C VAL A 63 -13.57 -44.60 7.56
N ARG A 64 -14.61 -45.38 7.29
CA ARG A 64 -15.52 -45.95 8.30
C ARG A 64 -14.89 -47.06 9.16
N THR A 65 -13.67 -47.52 8.84
CA THR A 65 -12.94 -48.43 9.74
C THR A 65 -12.42 -47.73 10.99
N HIS A 66 -12.24 -46.40 10.93
CA HIS A 66 -11.94 -45.59 12.11
C HIS A 66 -13.18 -45.53 13.01
N PRO A 67 -13.09 -45.93 14.30
CA PRO A 67 -14.23 -45.95 15.21
C PRO A 67 -14.98 -44.62 15.29
N GLU A 68 -14.25 -43.51 15.19
CA GLU A 68 -14.80 -42.15 15.23
C GLU A 68 -15.68 -41.84 14.02
N PHE A 69 -15.53 -42.53 12.89
CA PHE A 69 -16.22 -42.26 11.62
C PHE A 69 -17.09 -43.43 11.12
N ALA A 70 -17.34 -44.45 11.94
CA ALA A 70 -18.04 -45.67 11.52
C ALA A 70 -19.44 -45.45 10.92
N ASP A 71 -20.14 -44.42 11.39
CA ASP A 71 -21.48 -43.99 10.96
C ASP A 71 -21.45 -42.74 10.06
N LEU A 72 -20.30 -42.42 9.44
CA LEU A 72 -20.17 -41.23 8.59
C LEU A 72 -21.14 -41.32 7.40
N GLU A 73 -22.18 -40.50 7.44
CA GLU A 73 -23.17 -40.36 6.38
C GLU A 73 -22.65 -39.52 5.22
N THR A 74 -22.98 -39.93 4.00
CA THR A 74 -22.52 -39.30 2.77
C THR A 74 -23.69 -38.80 1.94
N LYS A 75 -23.52 -37.64 1.32
CA LYS A 75 -24.47 -37.08 0.37
C LYS A 75 -23.88 -37.16 -1.03
N ASP A 76 -24.63 -37.79 -1.91
CA ASP A 76 -24.16 -38.17 -3.23
C ASP A 76 -24.74 -37.27 -4.31
N SER A 77 -23.93 -36.96 -5.31
CA SER A 77 -24.37 -36.28 -6.52
C SER A 77 -23.47 -36.67 -7.69
N TYR A 78 -23.92 -36.48 -8.93
CA TYR A 78 -23.20 -36.95 -10.11
C TYR A 78 -22.80 -35.80 -11.03
N SER A 79 -21.64 -35.94 -11.66
CA SER A 79 -21.16 -34.99 -12.68
C SER A 79 -20.55 -35.73 -13.87
N ALA A 80 -20.68 -35.12 -15.05
CA ALA A 80 -20.06 -35.66 -16.27
C ALA A 80 -18.52 -35.48 -16.26
N GLU A 81 -18.04 -34.45 -15.56
CA GLU A 81 -16.63 -34.13 -15.44
C GLU A 81 -16.19 -34.16 -13.98
N GLN A 82 -14.89 -34.38 -13.76
CA GLN A 82 -14.24 -34.40 -12.46
C GLN A 82 -14.13 -32.94 -11.91
N PRO A 83 -14.89 -32.54 -10.87
CA PRO A 83 -15.02 -31.14 -10.50
C PRO A 83 -13.88 -30.61 -9.63
N PHE A 84 -12.95 -31.47 -9.21
CA PHE A 84 -11.75 -31.06 -8.47
C PHE A 84 -10.49 -31.24 -9.32
N ARG A 85 -9.55 -30.31 -9.20
CA ARG A 85 -8.28 -30.37 -9.94
C ARG A 85 -7.23 -31.26 -9.28
N ARG A 86 -7.28 -31.37 -7.96
CA ARG A 86 -6.29 -32.07 -7.12
C ARG A 86 -6.93 -32.62 -5.85
N MET A 87 -6.25 -33.57 -5.21
CA MET A 87 -6.60 -34.08 -3.89
C MET A 87 -5.85 -33.31 -2.79
N LEU A 88 -6.58 -32.88 -1.76
CA LEU A 88 -6.06 -32.17 -0.60
C LEU A 88 -6.54 -32.82 0.68
N VAL A 89 -5.66 -32.96 1.67
CA VAL A 89 -6.04 -33.25 3.05
C VAL A 89 -5.36 -32.19 3.92
N ARG A 90 -6.15 -31.38 4.62
CA ARG A 90 -5.67 -30.17 5.33
C ARG A 90 -6.04 -30.22 6.80
N LEU A 91 -5.06 -29.91 7.64
CA LEU A 91 -5.31 -29.66 9.05
C LEU A 91 -5.82 -28.22 9.22
N LYS A 92 -6.87 -28.06 10.01
CA LYS A 92 -7.50 -26.78 10.33
C LYS A 92 -7.73 -26.69 11.84
N LYS A 93 -7.96 -25.46 12.31
CA LYS A 93 -8.42 -25.23 13.69
C LYS A 93 -9.84 -25.78 13.88
N GLU A 94 -10.67 -25.57 12.86
CA GLU A 94 -12.08 -25.96 12.80
C GLU A 94 -12.37 -26.57 11.41
N ILE A 95 -13.23 -27.57 11.32
CA ILE A 95 -13.67 -28.17 10.05
C ILE A 95 -14.68 -27.27 9.31
N ILE A 96 -15.31 -26.36 10.03
CA ILE A 96 -16.01 -25.18 9.53
C ILE A 96 -15.68 -24.01 10.45
N ALA A 97 -15.04 -22.98 9.90
CA ALA A 97 -14.52 -21.89 10.71
C ALA A 97 -15.64 -20.97 11.18
N PHE A 98 -15.88 -20.95 12.49
CA PHE A 98 -16.91 -20.12 13.12
C PHE A 98 -16.30 -19.03 13.99
N GLY A 99 -15.15 -19.30 14.63
CA GLY A 99 -14.40 -18.29 15.40
C GLY A 99 -15.02 -17.92 16.75
N VAL A 100 -16.06 -18.63 17.18
CA VAL A 100 -16.67 -18.51 18.51
C VAL A 100 -16.20 -19.65 19.40
N ASN A 101 -15.68 -19.32 20.58
CA ASN A 101 -15.29 -20.31 21.58
C ASN A 101 -16.53 -20.80 22.36
N GLY A 102 -16.51 -22.05 22.81
CA GLY A 102 -17.57 -22.61 23.67
C GLY A 102 -18.67 -23.38 22.94
N ILE A 103 -18.76 -23.25 21.61
CA ILE A 103 -19.70 -24.02 20.80
C ILE A 103 -19.09 -25.37 20.41
N ALA A 104 -19.67 -26.46 20.91
CA ALA A 104 -19.22 -27.83 20.68
C ALA A 104 -20.31 -28.69 20.02
N PRO A 105 -20.44 -28.68 18.68
CA PRO A 105 -21.49 -29.43 17.98
C PRO A 105 -21.42 -30.95 18.15
N GLY A 106 -20.27 -31.49 18.57
CA GLY A 106 -20.14 -32.90 18.92
C GLY A 106 -20.87 -33.29 20.21
N GLU A 107 -21.20 -32.33 21.07
CA GLU A 107 -21.89 -32.54 22.35
C GLU A 107 -23.37 -32.17 22.26
N ARG A 108 -23.69 -31.02 21.66
CA ARG A 108 -25.04 -30.48 21.59
C ARG A 108 -25.27 -29.71 20.28
N THR A 109 -26.39 -29.99 19.63
CA THR A 109 -26.86 -29.29 18.42
C THR A 109 -28.34 -28.94 18.58
N SER A 110 -28.81 -27.95 17.84
CA SER A 110 -30.23 -27.62 17.81
C SER A 110 -31.05 -28.72 17.11
N PRO A 111 -32.33 -28.88 17.46
CA PRO A 111 -33.24 -29.84 16.82
C PRO A 111 -33.15 -29.87 15.29
N LYS A 112 -33.04 -31.08 14.73
CA LYS A 112 -33.02 -31.30 13.28
C LYS A 112 -34.44 -31.48 12.77
N LEU A 113 -34.81 -30.72 11.75
CA LEU A 113 -36.11 -30.80 11.09
C LEU A 113 -35.95 -31.53 9.75
N PRO A 114 -36.62 -32.69 9.54
CA PRO A 114 -36.56 -33.43 8.29
C PRO A 114 -37.07 -32.59 7.10
N ALA A 115 -36.48 -32.79 5.92
CA ALA A 115 -36.84 -32.02 4.72
C ALA A 115 -38.34 -32.09 4.38
N ARG A 116 -38.92 -33.30 4.43
CA ARG A 116 -40.36 -33.52 4.19
C ARG A 116 -41.26 -32.82 5.20
N GLU A 117 -40.80 -32.69 6.45
CA GLU A 117 -41.55 -32.00 7.49
C GLU A 117 -41.51 -30.49 7.29
N LEU A 118 -40.34 -29.93 6.96
CA LEU A 118 -40.25 -28.53 6.57
C LEU A 118 -41.13 -28.23 5.36
N LYS A 119 -41.07 -29.06 4.32
CA LYS A 119 -41.94 -28.91 3.14
C LYS A 119 -43.42 -28.89 3.53
N LYS A 120 -43.84 -29.81 4.41
CA LYS A 120 -45.21 -29.85 4.91
C LYS A 120 -45.60 -28.56 5.64
N TRP A 121 -44.73 -28.05 6.53
CA TRP A 121 -44.99 -26.78 7.22
C TRP A 121 -45.18 -25.61 6.24
N LEU A 122 -44.36 -25.55 5.19
CA LEU A 122 -44.44 -24.52 4.16
C LEU A 122 -45.69 -24.69 3.25
N ASP A 123 -46.02 -25.93 2.87
CA ASP A 123 -47.23 -26.24 2.09
C ASP A 123 -48.52 -25.84 2.85
N GLU A 124 -48.53 -26.04 4.17
CA GLU A 124 -49.66 -25.72 5.06
C GLU A 124 -49.70 -24.23 5.45
N GLY A 125 -48.71 -23.42 5.04
CA GLY A 125 -48.61 -22.01 5.39
C GLY A 125 -48.35 -21.77 6.87
N LYS A 126 -47.75 -22.73 7.58
CA LYS A 126 -47.33 -22.56 8.98
C LYS A 126 -46.34 -21.40 9.05
N ARG A 127 -46.59 -20.44 9.96
CA ARG A 127 -45.67 -19.32 10.19
C ARG A 127 -44.35 -19.85 10.79
N VAL A 128 -43.29 -19.78 10.00
CA VAL A 128 -41.93 -20.17 10.37
C VAL A 128 -40.96 -19.21 9.68
N ARG A 129 -39.93 -18.77 10.39
CA ARG A 129 -38.86 -17.93 9.85
C ARG A 129 -37.80 -18.83 9.22
N LEU A 130 -37.45 -18.58 7.97
CA LEU A 130 -36.39 -19.31 7.28
C LEU A 130 -35.13 -18.45 7.32
N LEU A 131 -34.03 -19.00 7.84
CA LEU A 131 -32.77 -18.25 7.97
C LEU A 131 -31.66 -18.89 7.14
N ASP A 132 -31.22 -18.19 6.09
CA ASP A 132 -30.09 -18.64 5.28
C ASP A 132 -28.77 -18.29 5.98
N VAL A 133 -28.05 -19.31 6.45
CA VAL A 133 -26.76 -19.10 7.15
C VAL A 133 -25.57 -19.17 6.19
N ARG A 134 -25.83 -19.08 4.88
CA ARG A 134 -24.81 -19.05 3.84
C ARG A 134 -24.28 -17.65 3.58
N ASN A 135 -23.25 -17.56 2.75
CA ASN A 135 -22.73 -16.27 2.34
C ASN A 135 -23.67 -15.60 1.33
N ASP A 136 -23.56 -14.27 1.20
CA ASP A 136 -24.27 -13.42 0.24
C ASP A 136 -24.33 -14.00 -1.19
N TYR A 137 -23.19 -14.35 -1.78
CA TYR A 137 -23.10 -14.89 -3.14
C TYR A 137 -23.80 -16.26 -3.30
N GLU A 138 -24.01 -17.00 -2.20
CA GLU A 138 -24.73 -18.27 -2.23
C GLU A 138 -26.24 -18.05 -2.20
N TYR A 139 -26.71 -17.00 -1.51
CA TYR A 139 -28.12 -16.59 -1.46
C TYR A 139 -28.57 -16.02 -2.80
N GLU A 140 -27.74 -15.16 -3.43
CA GLU A 140 -28.05 -14.55 -4.73
C GLU A 140 -28.30 -15.58 -5.84
N LEU A 141 -27.66 -16.75 -5.76
CA LEU A 141 -27.91 -17.85 -6.71
C LEU A 141 -29.25 -18.54 -6.52
N GLY A 142 -29.77 -18.55 -5.30
CA GLY A 142 -31.02 -19.17 -4.94
C GLY A 142 -31.14 -19.40 -3.45
N SER A 143 -32.36 -19.33 -2.93
CA SER A 143 -32.68 -19.59 -1.53
C SER A 143 -34.14 -20.00 -1.38
N PHE A 144 -34.55 -20.37 -0.16
CA PHE A 144 -35.96 -20.59 0.13
C PHE A 144 -36.75 -19.27 0.03
N ARG A 145 -37.95 -19.34 -0.53
CA ARG A 145 -38.81 -18.18 -0.70
C ARG A 145 -39.13 -17.55 0.64
N GLY A 146 -38.83 -16.25 0.76
CA GLY A 146 -39.06 -15.49 1.99
C GLY A 146 -38.04 -15.78 3.11
N ALA A 147 -36.91 -16.41 2.79
CA ALA A 147 -35.81 -16.55 3.75
C ALA A 147 -35.11 -15.22 4.00
N ASP A 148 -34.80 -14.97 5.28
CA ASP A 148 -34.03 -13.81 5.72
C ASP A 148 -32.59 -13.89 5.22
N LEU A 149 -32.09 -12.77 4.69
CA LEU A 149 -30.69 -12.58 4.29
C LEU A 149 -29.95 -11.83 5.41
N LEU A 150 -28.87 -12.43 5.91
CA LEU A 150 -28.03 -11.86 6.97
C LEU A 150 -26.82 -11.06 6.46
N ASP A 151 -26.70 -10.86 5.14
CA ASP A 151 -25.62 -10.12 4.46
C ASP A 151 -24.20 -10.56 4.90
N LEU A 152 -23.95 -11.87 4.80
CA LEU A 152 -22.73 -12.50 5.30
C LEU A 152 -21.66 -12.62 4.21
N ASP A 153 -20.62 -11.79 4.24
CA ASP A 153 -19.39 -12.04 3.45
C ASP A 153 -18.68 -13.33 3.89
N ASN A 154 -18.78 -13.66 5.18
CA ASN A 154 -18.15 -14.83 5.79
C ASN A 154 -18.98 -15.37 6.95
N PHE A 155 -19.07 -16.70 7.08
CA PHE A 155 -19.75 -17.36 8.19
C PHE A 155 -19.25 -16.94 9.59
N ARG A 156 -17.99 -16.47 9.72
CA ARG A 156 -17.49 -15.91 10.99
C ARG A 156 -18.19 -14.63 11.44
N ASN A 157 -18.88 -13.94 10.52
CA ASN A 157 -19.63 -12.72 10.83
C ASN A 157 -21.04 -13.03 11.33
N PHE A 158 -21.45 -14.31 11.32
CA PHE A 158 -22.78 -14.74 11.80
C PHE A 158 -23.12 -14.26 13.22
N PRO A 159 -22.22 -14.30 14.22
CA PRO A 159 -22.52 -13.81 15.57
C PRO A 159 -22.90 -12.32 15.61
N GLU A 160 -22.27 -11.50 14.76
CA GLU A 160 -22.61 -10.08 14.65
C GLU A 160 -23.93 -9.89 13.91
N ALA A 161 -24.16 -10.63 12.83
CA ALA A 161 -25.37 -10.50 12.01
C ALA A 161 -26.65 -10.81 12.79
N ILE A 162 -26.65 -11.84 13.66
CA ILE A 162 -27.85 -12.20 14.43
C ILE A 162 -28.22 -11.15 15.49
N SER A 163 -27.28 -10.28 15.89
CA SER A 163 -27.56 -9.17 16.81
C SER A 163 -28.45 -8.09 16.19
N GLN A 164 -28.53 -8.06 14.85
CA GLN A 164 -29.35 -7.13 14.09
C GLN A 164 -30.77 -7.66 13.83
N LEU A 165 -31.05 -8.91 14.19
CA LEU A 165 -32.39 -9.46 14.07
C LEU A 165 -33.34 -8.79 15.08
N PRO A 166 -34.60 -8.48 14.67
CA PRO A 166 -35.57 -7.84 15.55
C PRO A 166 -35.87 -8.71 16.77
N SER A 167 -36.11 -8.09 17.92
CA SER A 167 -36.34 -8.80 19.20
C SER A 167 -37.51 -9.79 19.14
N GLU A 168 -38.52 -9.49 18.33
CA GLU A 168 -39.69 -10.33 18.12
C GLU A 168 -39.34 -11.66 17.45
N ALA A 169 -38.24 -11.71 16.67
CA ALA A 169 -37.80 -12.94 16.01
C ALA A 169 -37.38 -14.04 17.00
N LYS A 170 -37.08 -13.69 18.26
CA LYS A 170 -36.69 -14.65 19.30
C LYS A 170 -37.80 -15.61 19.71
N GLN A 171 -39.06 -15.20 19.52
CA GLN A 171 -40.26 -15.96 19.88
C GLN A 171 -40.87 -16.71 18.69
N GLU A 172 -40.37 -16.49 17.48
CA GLU A 172 -40.88 -17.16 16.29
C GLU A 172 -40.12 -18.47 16.05
N PRO A 173 -40.82 -19.56 15.65
CA PRO A 173 -40.14 -20.76 15.19
C PRO A 173 -39.25 -20.43 14.00
N LEU A 174 -37.97 -20.80 14.07
CA LEU A 174 -37.01 -20.54 13.02
C LEU A 174 -36.35 -21.81 12.52
N VAL A 175 -36.14 -21.91 11.22
CA VAL A 175 -35.45 -23.02 10.56
C VAL A 175 -34.25 -22.47 9.81
N MET A 176 -33.06 -22.80 10.28
CA MET A 176 -31.81 -22.44 9.61
C MET A 176 -31.43 -23.49 8.58
N PHE A 177 -30.84 -23.05 7.48
CA PHE A 177 -30.34 -23.95 6.46
C PHE A 177 -29.05 -23.44 5.82
N CYS A 178 -28.26 -24.37 5.32
CA CYS A 178 -27.14 -24.11 4.43
C CYS A 178 -27.03 -25.26 3.41
N THR A 179 -26.04 -25.23 2.52
CA THR A 179 -25.86 -26.22 1.45
C THR A 179 -25.96 -27.66 1.97
N GLY A 180 -25.16 -27.98 3.00
CA GLY A 180 -25.01 -29.34 3.50
C GLY A 180 -25.24 -29.49 5.00
N GLY A 181 -25.80 -28.51 5.71
CA GLY A 181 -26.11 -28.60 7.14
C GLY A 181 -24.97 -28.23 8.11
N ILE A 182 -23.69 -28.41 7.74
CA ILE A 182 -22.55 -28.24 8.67
C ILE A 182 -22.48 -26.88 9.40
N ARG A 183 -22.89 -25.77 8.74
CA ARG A 183 -22.91 -24.44 9.37
C ARG A 183 -23.99 -24.34 10.44
N CYS A 184 -25.16 -24.94 10.20
CA CYS A 184 -26.28 -24.94 11.13
C CYS A 184 -25.96 -25.65 12.45
N GLU A 185 -25.07 -26.65 12.42
CA GLU A 185 -24.62 -27.37 13.62
C GLU A 185 -23.90 -26.44 14.62
N LYS A 186 -23.27 -25.36 14.15
CA LYS A 186 -22.66 -24.31 15.00
C LYS A 186 -23.58 -23.11 15.22
N ALA A 187 -24.31 -22.69 14.18
CA ALA A 187 -25.20 -21.54 14.25
C ALA A 187 -26.34 -21.75 15.26
N GLY A 188 -26.91 -22.95 15.33
CA GLY A 188 -28.06 -23.23 16.20
C GLY A 188 -27.80 -23.05 17.69
N PRO A 189 -26.79 -23.71 18.27
CA PRO A 189 -26.43 -23.49 19.66
C PRO A 189 -26.16 -22.02 20.00
N LEU A 190 -25.53 -21.26 19.09
CA LEU A 190 -25.32 -19.82 19.28
C LEU A 190 -26.64 -19.02 19.27
N MET A 191 -27.59 -19.37 18.39
CA MET A 191 -28.91 -18.74 18.38
C MET A 191 -29.66 -18.99 19.68
N GLU A 192 -29.61 -20.22 20.20
CA GLU A 192 -30.22 -20.55 21.50
C GLU A 192 -29.56 -19.76 22.64
N GLU A 193 -28.23 -19.65 22.66
CA GLU A 193 -27.49 -18.80 23.62
C GLU A 193 -27.85 -17.31 23.51
N ALA A 194 -28.16 -16.84 22.29
CA ALA A 194 -28.63 -15.48 22.04
C ALA A 194 -30.11 -15.25 22.45
N GLY A 195 -30.80 -16.29 22.93
CA GLY A 195 -32.14 -16.23 23.50
C GLY A 195 -33.28 -16.50 22.50
N PHE A 196 -33.01 -17.20 21.40
CA PHE A 196 -34.07 -17.69 20.50
C PHE A 196 -34.67 -19.00 21.07
N GLU A 197 -36.00 -19.08 21.13
CA GLU A 197 -36.71 -20.15 21.87
C GLU A 197 -36.92 -21.42 21.03
N GLU A 198 -37.32 -21.28 19.76
CA GLU A 198 -37.67 -22.40 18.87
C GLU A 198 -36.72 -22.47 17.66
N VAL A 199 -35.51 -22.99 17.90
CA VAL A 199 -34.43 -23.09 16.91
C VAL A 199 -34.40 -24.48 16.26
N TYR A 200 -34.63 -24.54 14.95
CA TYR A 200 -34.50 -25.75 14.16
C TYR A 200 -33.41 -25.59 13.09
N GLN A 201 -32.79 -26.70 12.69
CA GLN A 201 -31.92 -26.76 11.52
C GLN A 201 -32.44 -27.78 10.51
N LEU A 202 -32.42 -27.41 9.22
CA LEU A 202 -32.80 -28.31 8.15
C LEU A 202 -31.85 -29.52 8.09
N GLU A 203 -32.39 -30.69 8.37
CA GLU A 203 -31.63 -31.93 8.38
C GLU A 203 -31.07 -32.21 6.98
N GLY A 204 -29.74 -32.37 6.90
CA GLY A 204 -29.06 -32.59 5.63
C GLY A 204 -28.92 -31.37 4.72
N GLY A 205 -29.47 -30.21 5.08
CA GLY A 205 -29.37 -28.96 4.33
C GLY A 205 -30.13 -28.97 2.99
N ILE A 206 -29.84 -27.99 2.14
CA ILE A 206 -30.53 -27.77 0.85
C ILE A 206 -30.40 -29.00 -0.06
N LEU A 207 -29.24 -29.66 -0.10
CA LEU A 207 -29.03 -30.81 -0.98
C LEU A 207 -29.94 -32.00 -0.64
N LYS A 208 -30.13 -32.31 0.65
CA LYS A 208 -31.07 -33.37 1.09
C LYS A 208 -32.52 -32.95 0.84
N TYR A 209 -32.83 -31.66 0.96
CA TYR A 209 -34.14 -31.13 0.59
C TYR A 209 -34.43 -31.33 -0.89
N PHE A 210 -33.50 -31.03 -1.79
CA PHE A 210 -33.66 -31.29 -3.23
C PHE A 210 -33.86 -32.78 -3.53
N GLU A 211 -33.08 -33.64 -2.88
CA GLU A 211 -33.20 -35.09 -3.02
C GLU A 211 -34.59 -35.61 -2.64
N GLU A 212 -35.14 -35.18 -1.49
CA GLU A 212 -36.39 -35.72 -0.96
C GLU A 212 -37.65 -34.97 -1.44
N CYS A 213 -37.53 -33.68 -1.75
CA CYS A 213 -38.64 -32.75 -1.95
C CYS A 213 -38.58 -31.99 -3.29
N GLY A 214 -37.50 -32.11 -4.06
CA GLY A 214 -37.28 -31.32 -5.28
C GLY A 214 -37.13 -29.83 -4.97
N GLY A 215 -37.63 -28.97 -5.87
CA GLY A 215 -37.50 -27.50 -5.78
C GLY A 215 -38.65 -26.79 -5.06
N ALA A 216 -39.49 -27.49 -4.31
CA ALA A 216 -40.63 -26.86 -3.66
C ALA A 216 -40.18 -25.73 -2.71
N HIS A 217 -40.82 -24.57 -2.80
CA HIS A 217 -40.52 -23.37 -2.00
C HIS A 217 -39.10 -22.81 -2.12
N TYR A 218 -38.29 -23.32 -3.06
CA TYR A 218 -36.92 -22.85 -3.30
C TYR A 218 -36.84 -22.20 -4.67
N ASP A 219 -36.32 -20.97 -4.73
CA ASP A 219 -36.16 -20.21 -5.96
C ASP A 219 -34.67 -20.18 -6.34
N GLY A 220 -34.32 -20.55 -7.58
CA GLY A 220 -32.93 -20.54 -8.08
C GLY A 220 -32.17 -21.86 -7.93
N SER A 221 -30.85 -21.77 -7.74
CA SER A 221 -29.90 -22.89 -7.70
C SER A 221 -29.08 -22.91 -6.42
N CYS A 222 -28.66 -24.08 -5.96
CA CYS A 222 -27.84 -24.21 -4.75
C CYS A 222 -26.35 -24.16 -5.06
N PHE A 223 -25.64 -23.17 -4.52
CA PHE A 223 -24.18 -23.07 -4.64
C PHE A 223 -23.46 -24.29 -4.04
N VAL A 224 -22.40 -24.75 -4.72
CA VAL A 224 -21.49 -25.82 -4.25
C VAL A 224 -20.03 -25.42 -4.43
N PHE A 225 -19.19 -25.82 -3.48
CA PHE A 225 -17.79 -25.39 -3.35
C PHE A 225 -16.83 -26.17 -4.26
N ASP A 226 -17.19 -26.34 -5.53
CA ASP A 226 -16.38 -27.03 -6.54
C ASP A 226 -16.66 -26.49 -7.95
N ASN A 227 -16.02 -27.06 -9.00
CA ASN A 227 -16.15 -26.53 -10.37
C ASN A 227 -17.57 -26.61 -10.95
N ARG A 228 -18.53 -27.27 -10.28
CA ARG A 228 -19.94 -27.26 -10.70
C ARG A 228 -20.61 -25.91 -10.40
N VAL A 229 -20.07 -25.15 -9.45
CA VAL A 229 -20.52 -23.82 -8.98
C VAL A 229 -21.92 -23.83 -8.36
N ALA A 230 -22.93 -24.35 -9.06
CA ALA A 230 -24.29 -24.46 -8.55
C ALA A 230 -25.02 -25.69 -9.12
N LEU A 231 -25.92 -26.26 -8.31
CA LEU A 231 -26.79 -27.39 -8.67
C LEU A 231 -28.26 -26.95 -8.74
N ASP A 232 -29.00 -27.50 -9.70
CA ASP A 232 -30.45 -27.35 -9.79
C ASP A 232 -31.18 -28.25 -8.76
N HIS A 233 -32.51 -28.14 -8.70
CA HIS A 233 -33.34 -28.94 -7.79
C HIS A 233 -33.36 -30.46 -8.11
N ASN A 234 -32.72 -30.89 -9.21
CA ASN A 234 -32.48 -32.30 -9.54
C ASN A 234 -31.03 -32.73 -9.28
N LEU A 235 -30.26 -31.90 -8.54
CA LEU A 235 -28.85 -32.11 -8.22
C LEU A 235 -27.94 -32.14 -9.47
N LYS A 236 -28.32 -31.46 -10.55
CA LYS A 236 -27.53 -31.34 -11.79
C LYS A 236 -26.81 -30.00 -11.88
N PRO A 237 -25.56 -29.95 -12.39
CA PRO A 237 -24.85 -28.69 -12.63
C PRO A 237 -25.59 -27.75 -13.58
N THR A 238 -25.60 -26.47 -13.24
CA THR A 238 -26.38 -25.40 -13.93
C THR A 238 -25.57 -24.64 -14.98
N GLY A 239 -24.24 -24.82 -15.02
CA GLY A 239 -23.35 -24.17 -15.97
C GLY A 239 -22.80 -22.81 -15.54
N ASN A 240 -23.15 -22.33 -14.34
CA ASN A 240 -22.58 -21.13 -13.76
C ASN A 240 -21.04 -21.22 -13.65
N LEU A 241 -20.36 -20.08 -13.81
CA LEU A 241 -18.91 -19.97 -13.67
C LEU A 241 -18.56 -19.08 -12.46
N LEU A 242 -17.37 -19.26 -11.89
CA LEU A 242 -16.81 -18.33 -10.91
C LEU A 242 -15.76 -17.44 -11.58
N CYS A 243 -15.81 -16.14 -11.30
CA CYS A 243 -14.72 -15.24 -11.66
C CYS A 243 -13.46 -15.64 -10.90
N PHE A 244 -12.35 -15.84 -11.60
CA PHE A 244 -11.09 -16.20 -10.95
C PHE A 244 -10.53 -15.05 -10.07
N ALA A 245 -10.80 -13.80 -10.44
CA ALA A 245 -10.25 -12.63 -9.77
C ALA A 245 -11.02 -12.22 -8.51
N CYS A 246 -12.36 -12.26 -8.55
CA CYS A 246 -13.19 -11.81 -7.42
C CYS A 246 -14.11 -12.88 -6.83
N GLN A 247 -14.11 -14.10 -7.38
CA GLN A 247 -14.97 -15.20 -6.94
C GLN A 247 -16.48 -14.94 -7.07
N ALA A 248 -16.90 -13.86 -7.73
CA ALA A 248 -18.30 -13.65 -8.07
C ALA A 248 -18.80 -14.76 -9.00
N VAL A 249 -20.04 -15.21 -8.77
CA VAL A 249 -20.70 -16.15 -9.68
C VAL A 249 -21.14 -15.37 -10.91
N LEU A 250 -20.74 -15.86 -12.08
CA LEU A 250 -20.98 -15.23 -13.36
C LEU A 250 -22.20 -15.85 -14.02
N THR A 251 -23.13 -14.98 -14.42
CA THR A 251 -24.23 -15.33 -15.31
C THR A 251 -23.72 -15.48 -16.74
N GLU A 252 -24.53 -16.06 -17.62
CA GLU A 252 -24.20 -16.13 -19.04
C GLU A 252 -24.01 -14.72 -19.64
N ALA A 253 -24.80 -13.73 -19.20
CA ALA A 253 -24.64 -12.34 -19.59
C ALA A 253 -23.27 -11.78 -19.16
N ASP A 254 -22.82 -12.06 -17.93
CA ASP A 254 -21.50 -11.61 -17.45
C ASP A 254 -20.36 -12.20 -18.28
N THR A 255 -20.48 -13.46 -18.71
CA THR A 255 -19.46 -14.12 -19.52
C THR A 255 -19.37 -13.60 -20.96
N ARG A 256 -20.40 -12.88 -21.43
CA ARG A 256 -20.45 -12.22 -22.74
C ARG A 256 -20.05 -10.74 -22.69
N ASP A 257 -19.89 -10.17 -21.49
CA ASP A 257 -19.49 -8.78 -21.32
C ASP A 257 -18.02 -8.56 -21.75
N PRO A 258 -17.69 -7.49 -22.48
CA PRO A 258 -16.31 -7.20 -22.91
C PRO A 258 -15.29 -7.07 -21.77
N ARG A 259 -15.75 -6.76 -20.55
CA ARG A 259 -14.91 -6.66 -19.35
C ARG A 259 -14.64 -8.03 -18.71
N TYR A 260 -15.27 -9.10 -19.19
CA TYR A 260 -14.92 -10.45 -18.79
C TYR A 260 -13.71 -10.93 -19.58
N VAL A 261 -12.60 -11.08 -18.88
CA VAL A 261 -11.40 -11.73 -19.39
C VAL A 261 -11.13 -12.93 -18.50
N ARG A 262 -11.27 -14.13 -19.08
CA ARG A 262 -11.14 -15.39 -18.34
C ARG A 262 -9.79 -15.45 -17.62
N GLY A 263 -9.84 -15.49 -16.29
CA GLY A 263 -8.64 -15.53 -15.44
C GLY A 263 -8.17 -14.16 -14.92
N GLU A 264 -8.66 -13.06 -15.48
CA GLU A 264 -8.20 -11.70 -15.17
C GLU A 264 -9.27 -10.82 -14.53
N SER A 265 -10.47 -10.74 -15.11
CA SER A 265 -11.52 -9.85 -14.61
C SER A 265 -12.93 -10.26 -15.07
N CYS A 266 -13.95 -9.67 -14.44
CA CYS A 266 -15.36 -9.76 -14.82
C CYS A 266 -16.02 -8.38 -14.65
N PRO A 267 -17.27 -8.18 -15.10
CA PRO A 267 -17.98 -6.90 -14.99
C PRO A 267 -18.02 -6.32 -13.58
N HIS A 268 -18.07 -7.19 -12.57
CA HIS A 268 -18.17 -6.82 -11.16
C HIS A 268 -16.84 -6.35 -10.57
N CYS A 269 -15.70 -6.85 -11.06
CA CYS A 269 -14.38 -6.52 -10.53
C CYS A 269 -13.48 -5.74 -11.49
N TYR A 270 -13.91 -5.53 -12.72
CA TYR A 270 -13.17 -4.76 -13.70
C TYR A 270 -12.92 -3.34 -13.20
N ARG A 271 -11.66 -2.90 -13.34
CA ARG A 271 -11.20 -1.55 -13.04
C ARG A 271 -10.55 -0.99 -14.30
N SER A 272 -10.96 0.20 -14.73
CA SER A 272 -10.34 0.82 -15.90
C SER A 272 -8.88 1.21 -15.58
N PRO A 273 -7.98 1.27 -16.59
CA PRO A 273 -6.61 1.74 -16.40
C PRO A 273 -6.52 3.11 -15.71
N GLU A 274 -7.47 4.01 -15.97
CA GLU A 274 -7.56 5.32 -15.32
C GLU A 274 -7.86 5.19 -13.84
N SER A 275 -8.81 4.31 -13.46
CA SER A 275 -9.14 4.07 -12.05
C SER A 275 -7.96 3.45 -11.29
N ILE A 276 -7.22 2.53 -11.92
CA ILE A 276 -6.02 1.92 -11.34
C ILE A 276 -4.94 2.99 -11.13
N LYS A 277 -4.69 3.83 -12.14
CA LYS A 277 -3.72 4.94 -12.03
C LYS A 277 -4.12 5.93 -10.94
N ALA A 278 -5.40 6.29 -10.84
CA ALA A 278 -5.91 7.19 -9.80
C ALA A 278 -5.75 6.59 -8.40
N GLN A 279 -6.05 5.29 -8.23
CA GLN A 279 -5.85 4.59 -6.96
C GLN A 279 -4.37 4.52 -6.59
N GLN A 280 -3.48 4.20 -7.54
CA GLN A 280 -2.04 4.20 -7.32
C GLN A 280 -1.50 5.59 -6.95
N PHE A 281 -1.98 6.65 -7.61
CA PHE A 281 -1.63 8.03 -7.29
C PHE A 281 -2.05 8.39 -5.85
N ALA A 282 -3.26 8.03 -5.44
CA ALA A 282 -3.76 8.26 -4.08
C ALA A 282 -2.93 7.50 -3.03
N LEU A 283 -2.60 6.23 -3.30
CA LEU A 283 -1.74 5.42 -2.43
C LEU A 283 -0.32 6.01 -2.32
N ARG A 284 0.28 6.45 -3.43
CA ARG A 284 1.59 7.10 -3.43
C ARG A 284 1.58 8.42 -2.67
N LYS A 285 0.58 9.27 -2.90
CA LYS A 285 0.40 10.52 -2.16
C LYS A 285 0.35 10.27 -0.65
N LYS A 286 -0.41 9.26 -0.22
CA LYS A 286 -0.47 8.86 1.19
C LYS A 286 0.88 8.35 1.71
N ALA A 287 1.54 7.44 0.98
CA ALA A 287 2.83 6.87 1.38
C ALA A 287 3.94 7.92 1.53
N ILE A 288 3.99 8.91 0.64
CA ILE A 288 4.93 10.03 0.72
C ILE A 288 4.70 10.83 2.01
N LEU A 289 3.43 11.15 2.30
CA LEU A 289 3.06 11.94 3.47
C LEU A 289 3.34 11.17 4.78
N ASP A 290 2.94 9.90 4.85
CA ASP A 290 3.16 9.04 6.01
C ASP A 290 4.67 8.88 6.29
N LEU A 291 5.49 8.69 5.25
CA LEU A 291 6.94 8.58 5.39
C LEU A 291 7.61 9.91 5.75
N ALA A 292 7.13 11.04 5.22
CA ALA A 292 7.66 12.34 5.63
C ALA A 292 7.33 12.61 7.12
N ARG A 293 6.11 12.28 7.55
CA ARG A 293 5.63 12.47 8.94
C ARG A 293 6.30 11.55 9.94
N SER A 294 6.76 10.38 9.53
CA SER A 294 7.55 9.50 10.40
C SER A 294 8.93 10.05 10.71
N GLN A 295 9.39 11.07 9.97
CA GLN A 295 10.70 11.71 10.10
C GLN A 295 11.82 10.67 10.21
N PRO A 296 12.15 9.96 9.11
CA PRO A 296 12.95 8.73 9.13
C PRO A 296 14.39 8.89 9.65
N GLY A 297 14.87 10.12 9.80
CA GLY A 297 16.15 10.46 10.41
C GLY A 297 16.08 10.95 11.86
N SER A 298 14.89 11.18 12.43
CA SER A 298 14.72 11.76 13.77
C SER A 298 14.87 10.73 14.91
N THR A 299 14.94 9.43 14.60
CA THR A 299 15.32 8.37 15.54
C THR A 299 16.78 7.97 15.33
N GLU A 300 17.49 7.64 16.40
CA GLU A 300 18.90 7.24 16.37
C GLU A 300 19.16 6.10 15.36
N TYR A 301 20.16 6.28 14.49
CA TYR A 301 20.58 5.24 13.54
C TYR A 301 22.06 5.38 13.13
N GLU A 302 22.62 4.30 12.58
CA GLU A 302 23.97 4.33 11.98
C GLU A 302 23.91 4.96 10.58
N ASN A 303 24.61 6.08 10.38
CA ASN A 303 24.68 6.77 9.10
C ASN A 303 26.03 6.51 8.41
N VAL A 304 25.98 5.87 7.23
CA VAL A 304 27.16 5.56 6.45
C VAL A 304 27.25 6.49 5.24
N ARG A 305 28.36 7.22 5.13
CA ARG A 305 28.63 8.17 4.04
C ARG A 305 29.86 7.76 3.25
N HIS A 306 29.77 7.79 1.92
CA HIS A 306 30.91 7.54 1.03
C HIS A 306 31.55 8.84 0.54
N ILE A 307 32.86 8.94 0.70
CA ILE A 307 33.69 10.09 0.35
C ILE A 307 34.60 9.67 -0.80
N PHE A 308 34.22 10.04 -2.02
CA PHE A 308 35.03 9.81 -3.22
C PHE A 308 36.09 10.90 -3.39
N VAL A 309 37.32 10.48 -3.68
CA VAL A 309 38.45 11.36 -3.97
C VAL A 309 38.44 11.73 -5.46
N PRO A 310 38.27 13.01 -5.81
CA PRO A 310 38.37 13.45 -7.20
C PRO A 310 39.84 13.55 -7.63
N ARG A 311 40.12 13.31 -8.92
CA ARG A 311 41.45 13.42 -9.53
C ARG A 311 42.27 14.65 -9.13
N ARG A 312 41.63 15.82 -9.01
CA ARG A 312 42.28 17.09 -8.62
C ARG A 312 42.86 17.10 -7.20
N CYS A 313 42.44 16.17 -6.34
CA CYS A 313 42.89 16.03 -4.96
C CYS A 313 43.89 14.86 -4.79
N ALA A 314 44.16 14.09 -5.85
CA ALA A 314 45.14 13.02 -5.78
C ALA A 314 46.54 13.57 -5.43
N GLY A 315 47.25 12.89 -4.54
CA GLY A 315 48.58 13.29 -4.07
C GLY A 315 48.60 14.14 -2.79
N SER A 316 47.46 14.67 -2.32
CA SER A 316 47.39 15.33 -1.01
C SER A 316 47.30 14.31 0.13
N LYS A 317 47.56 14.73 1.37
CA LYS A 317 47.26 13.88 2.53
C LYS A 317 45.75 13.78 2.74
N LEU A 318 45.29 12.65 3.29
CA LEU A 318 43.88 12.44 3.62
C LEU A 318 43.33 13.54 4.53
N ILE A 319 44.09 13.90 5.56
CA ILE A 319 43.67 14.92 6.53
C ILE A 319 43.52 16.32 5.90
N GLU A 320 44.42 16.69 5.00
CA GLU A 320 44.37 17.95 4.24
C GLU A 320 43.15 17.96 3.32
N PHE A 321 42.89 16.83 2.63
CA PHE A 321 41.72 16.67 1.77
C PHE A 321 40.40 16.79 2.53
N LEU A 322 40.25 16.08 3.67
CA LEU A 322 39.02 16.11 4.47
C LEU A 322 38.76 17.51 5.06
N THR A 323 39.81 18.16 5.56
CA THR A 323 39.74 19.53 6.11
C THR A 323 39.37 20.55 5.04
N ALA A 324 39.99 20.46 3.86
CA ALA A 324 39.65 21.32 2.72
C ALA A 324 38.23 21.05 2.18
N ARG A 325 37.77 19.79 2.21
CA ARG A 325 36.44 19.39 1.74
C ARG A 325 35.32 19.95 2.62
N ASN A 326 35.50 19.99 3.94
CA ASN A 326 34.53 20.59 4.85
C ASN A 326 35.22 21.47 5.91
N PRO A 327 35.48 22.75 5.58
CA PRO A 327 36.17 23.69 6.46
C PRO A 327 35.44 23.98 7.79
N ARG A 328 34.17 23.58 7.91
CA ARG A 328 33.39 23.74 9.16
C ARG A 328 33.78 22.73 10.23
N ILE A 329 34.42 21.61 9.86
CA ILE A 329 34.87 20.57 10.79
C ILE A 329 36.36 20.79 11.05
N ARG A 330 36.72 20.98 12.32
CA ARG A 330 38.12 21.15 12.74
C ARG A 330 38.93 19.90 12.43
N GLU A 331 40.19 20.09 12.04
CA GLU A 331 41.12 18.99 11.73
C GLU A 331 41.19 17.95 12.86
N SER A 332 41.19 18.40 14.13
CA SER A 332 41.22 17.51 15.30
C SER A 332 40.09 16.49 15.30
N LYS A 333 38.89 16.86 14.83
CA LYS A 333 37.73 15.95 14.77
C LYS A 333 37.87 14.92 13.65
N TRP A 334 38.47 15.32 12.52
CA TRP A 334 38.79 14.38 11.45
C TRP A 334 39.82 13.34 11.89
N ARG A 335 40.84 13.76 12.65
CA ARG A 335 41.84 12.85 13.23
C ARG A 335 41.20 11.85 14.18
N GLU A 336 40.36 12.33 15.09
CA GLU A 336 39.59 11.50 16.03
C GLU A 336 38.78 10.42 15.29
N TRP A 337 38.02 10.78 14.25
CA TRP A 337 37.25 9.80 13.46
C TRP A 337 38.12 8.78 12.73
N ILE A 338 39.31 9.16 12.26
CA ILE A 338 40.24 8.23 11.62
C ILE A 338 40.84 7.27 12.66
N GLU A 339 41.27 7.79 13.81
CA GLU A 339 41.85 7.02 14.92
C GLU A 339 40.86 6.01 15.50
N ASN A 340 39.58 6.41 15.66
CA ASN A 340 38.49 5.55 16.10
C ASN A 340 38.01 4.57 15.03
N GLN A 341 38.56 4.62 13.81
CA GLN A 341 38.12 3.82 12.65
C GLN A 341 36.67 4.09 12.22
N ASP A 342 36.12 5.25 12.57
CA ASP A 342 34.87 5.76 12.01
C ASP A 342 35.04 6.13 10.53
N ILE A 343 36.28 6.40 10.09
CA ILE A 343 36.63 6.59 8.67
C ILE A 343 37.61 5.50 8.23
N VAL A 344 37.18 4.71 7.24
CA VAL A 344 37.97 3.60 6.69
C VAL A 344 38.08 3.70 5.18
N HIS A 345 39.16 3.16 4.62
CA HIS A 345 39.31 3.04 3.17
C HIS A 345 38.50 1.84 2.66
N VAL A 346 37.74 2.04 1.59
CA VAL A 346 36.94 1.00 0.91
C VAL A 346 37.66 0.57 -0.36
N SER A 347 37.77 -0.74 -0.58
CA SER A 347 38.30 -1.28 -1.84
C SER A 347 37.39 -0.91 -3.02
N SER A 348 37.96 -0.83 -4.22
CA SER A 348 37.22 -0.49 -5.45
C SER A 348 36.07 -1.45 -5.78
N ASN A 349 36.13 -2.69 -5.30
CA ASN A 349 35.08 -3.70 -5.43
C ASN A 349 34.05 -3.69 -4.28
N TRP A 350 34.11 -2.74 -3.36
CA TRP A 350 33.18 -2.56 -2.23
C TRP A 350 33.17 -3.69 -1.18
N GLN A 351 34.11 -4.64 -1.24
CA GLN A 351 34.13 -5.81 -0.35
C GLN A 351 34.97 -5.61 0.91
N GLN A 352 36.05 -4.82 0.86
CA GLN A 352 36.98 -4.68 1.98
C GLN A 352 36.96 -3.26 2.55
N ARG A 353 36.90 -3.16 3.89
CA ARG A 353 37.18 -1.94 4.65
C ARG A 353 38.49 -2.14 5.40
N ARG A 354 39.40 -1.17 5.33
CA ARG A 354 40.68 -1.20 6.05
C ARG A 354 40.93 0.11 6.81
N PRO A 355 41.56 0.05 7.99
CA PRO A 355 42.02 1.23 8.70
C PRO A 355 42.94 2.09 7.83
N ILE A 356 42.94 3.39 8.07
CA ILE A 356 43.74 4.37 7.33
C ILE A 356 44.40 5.34 8.31
N LYS A 357 45.51 5.97 7.89
CA LYS A 357 46.18 7.01 8.69
C LYS A 357 45.87 8.41 8.13
N PRO A 358 45.75 9.45 8.96
CA PRO A 358 45.50 10.82 8.50
C PRO A 358 46.53 11.33 7.46
N GLU A 359 47.78 10.86 7.57
CA GLU A 359 48.91 11.24 6.71
C GLU A 359 48.97 10.43 5.40
N THR A 360 48.02 9.52 5.16
CA THR A 360 47.99 8.72 3.95
C THR A 360 47.83 9.60 2.72
N VAL A 361 48.69 9.41 1.72
CA VAL A 361 48.58 10.07 0.41
C VAL A 361 47.46 9.42 -0.38
N ILE A 362 46.43 10.21 -0.72
CA ILE A 362 45.23 9.71 -1.42
C ILE A 362 45.43 9.66 -2.93
N ARG A 363 44.73 8.73 -3.60
CA ARG A 363 44.78 8.53 -5.05
C ARG A 363 43.45 8.89 -5.71
N ASP A 364 43.49 9.12 -7.01
CA ASP A 364 42.28 9.32 -7.80
C ASP A 364 41.37 8.09 -7.72
N GLY A 365 40.08 8.31 -7.46
CA GLY A 365 39.09 7.25 -7.33
C GLY A 365 39.10 6.51 -5.98
N ASP A 366 39.99 6.85 -5.04
CA ASP A 366 39.90 6.33 -3.68
C ASP A 366 38.51 6.65 -3.08
N CYS A 367 37.99 5.72 -2.29
CA CYS A 367 36.71 5.87 -1.59
C CYS A 367 36.91 5.60 -0.11
N PHE A 368 36.46 6.55 0.72
CA PHE A 368 36.42 6.37 2.17
C PHE A 368 34.98 6.25 2.64
N GLU A 369 34.73 5.34 3.58
CA GLU A 369 33.45 5.17 4.25
C GLU A 369 33.56 5.83 5.62
N GLN A 370 32.71 6.82 5.87
CA GLN A 370 32.54 7.45 7.17
C GLN A 370 31.27 6.88 7.82
N LYS A 371 31.42 6.24 8.97
CA LYS A 371 30.33 5.80 9.83
C LYS A 371 30.11 6.82 10.93
N LEU A 372 28.89 7.34 11.00
CA LEU A 372 28.46 8.22 12.08
C LEU A 372 27.51 7.43 12.97
N GLN A 373 28.03 6.98 14.11
CA GLN A 373 27.24 6.30 15.14
C GLN A 373 26.24 7.28 15.75
N ALA A 374 25.12 6.73 16.23
CA ALA A 374 24.08 7.47 16.94
C ALA A 374 23.59 8.74 16.21
N THR A 375 23.43 8.69 14.88
CA THR A 375 22.97 9.85 14.12
C THR A 375 21.51 10.12 14.42
N ILE A 376 21.21 11.34 14.87
CA ILE A 376 19.86 11.89 14.99
C ILE A 376 19.81 13.15 14.15
N GLU A 377 18.90 13.17 13.17
CA GLU A 377 18.67 14.31 12.31
C GLU A 377 17.65 15.25 12.93
N PRO A 378 17.77 16.57 12.72
CA PRO A 378 16.73 17.50 13.13
C PRO A 378 15.43 17.25 12.37
N ASP A 379 14.35 17.70 13.00
CA ASP A 379 13.03 17.68 12.39
C ASP A 379 12.92 18.56 11.15
N ILE A 380 12.04 18.15 10.26
CA ILE A 380 11.75 18.78 8.95
C ILE A 380 10.28 19.14 8.84
N ALA A 381 9.94 20.01 7.89
CA ALA A 381 8.57 20.15 7.44
C ALA A 381 8.14 18.90 6.65
N THR A 382 6.94 18.38 6.94
CA THR A 382 6.53 17.03 6.52
C THR A 382 5.43 17.02 5.46
N ASP A 383 4.82 18.16 5.14
CA ASP A 383 3.72 18.26 4.17
C ASP A 383 4.20 18.24 2.71
N VAL A 384 4.80 17.12 2.31
CA VAL A 384 5.19 16.85 0.92
C VAL A 384 3.94 16.45 0.13
N VAL A 385 3.57 17.24 -0.88
CA VAL A 385 2.38 16.98 -1.70
C VAL A 385 2.79 16.51 -3.08
N LEU A 386 2.30 15.34 -3.50
CA LEU A 386 2.42 14.89 -4.89
C LEU A 386 1.44 15.67 -5.78
N LEU A 387 1.97 16.42 -6.74
CA LEU A 387 1.22 17.25 -7.68
C LEU A 387 0.88 16.50 -8.96
N HIS A 388 1.84 15.73 -9.48
CA HIS A 388 1.70 14.99 -10.73
C HIS A 388 2.60 13.78 -10.77
N GLU A 389 2.16 12.75 -11.50
CA GLU A 389 2.95 11.57 -11.79
C GLU A 389 2.53 10.93 -13.12
N ASP A 390 3.54 10.52 -13.90
CA ASP A 390 3.41 9.64 -15.06
C ASP A 390 4.62 8.70 -15.16
N ASP A 391 4.82 8.06 -16.31
CA ASP A 391 5.91 7.09 -16.52
C ASP A 391 7.33 7.70 -16.51
N ASP A 392 7.46 9.02 -16.72
CA ASP A 392 8.73 9.72 -16.83
C ASP A 392 9.05 10.61 -15.63
N ILE A 393 8.04 11.30 -15.09
CA ILE A 393 8.22 12.36 -14.10
C ILE A 393 7.35 12.17 -12.87
N CYS A 394 7.86 12.72 -11.76
CA CYS A 394 7.16 12.90 -10.50
C CYS A 394 7.36 14.37 -10.11
N VAL A 395 6.27 15.07 -9.84
CA VAL A 395 6.29 16.49 -9.45
C VAL A 395 5.68 16.64 -8.08
N VAL A 396 6.40 17.29 -7.17
CA VAL A 396 5.98 17.49 -5.79
C VAL A 396 6.01 18.95 -5.40
N ASN A 397 5.11 19.37 -4.52
CA ASN A 397 5.27 20.57 -3.71
C ASN A 397 6.12 20.19 -2.48
N LYS A 398 7.36 20.67 -2.44
CA LYS A 398 8.27 20.45 -1.33
C LYS A 398 7.98 21.48 -0.23
N PRO A 399 7.70 21.08 1.02
CA PRO A 399 7.59 22.01 2.13
C PRO A 399 8.97 22.56 2.51
N ALA A 400 9.01 23.51 3.44
CA ALA A 400 10.26 24.03 4.00
C ALA A 400 10.13 24.21 5.53
N PRO A 401 11.18 23.89 6.31
CA PRO A 401 12.49 23.40 5.88
C PRO A 401 12.50 21.90 5.53
N LEU A 402 12.98 21.55 4.33
CA LEU A 402 13.23 20.18 3.89
C LEU A 402 14.37 20.18 2.85
N PRO A 403 15.55 19.61 3.15
CA PRO A 403 16.63 19.48 2.18
C PRO A 403 16.24 18.57 1.01
N THR A 404 16.58 18.98 -0.22
CA THR A 404 16.29 18.16 -1.41
C THR A 404 17.09 16.85 -1.43
N HIS A 405 18.30 16.83 -0.89
CA HIS A 405 19.24 15.71 -0.92
C HIS A 405 20.12 15.68 0.35
N PRO A 406 20.78 14.54 0.67
CA PRO A 406 21.69 14.43 1.80
C PRO A 406 22.71 15.55 1.83
N SER A 407 22.71 16.31 2.92
CA SER A 407 23.59 17.48 3.08
C SER A 407 23.67 17.90 4.55
N GLY A 408 24.88 18.27 4.98
CA GLY A 408 25.13 18.71 6.36
C GLY A 408 24.69 17.67 7.39
N ARG A 409 23.74 18.06 8.24
CA ARG A 409 23.15 17.23 9.31
C ARG A 409 21.97 16.37 8.87
N PHE A 410 21.62 16.35 7.57
CA PHE A 410 20.50 15.60 7.02
C PHE A 410 20.95 14.51 6.04
N ASN A 411 20.28 13.38 6.07
CA ASN A 411 20.49 12.22 5.21
C ASN A 411 19.15 11.53 4.87
N ARG A 412 18.44 11.00 5.85
CA ARG A 412 17.10 10.38 5.69
C ARG A 412 15.99 11.42 5.70
N ASN A 413 16.10 12.49 6.49
CA ASN A 413 15.15 13.62 6.48
C ASN A 413 15.43 14.52 5.27
N THR A 414 15.35 13.95 4.07
CA THR A 414 15.56 14.64 2.78
C THR A 414 14.54 14.18 1.76
N LEU A 415 14.14 15.08 0.86
CA LEU A 415 13.15 14.77 -0.17
C LEU A 415 13.56 13.57 -1.03
N SER A 416 14.83 13.49 -1.43
CA SER A 416 15.32 12.37 -2.24
C SER A 416 15.28 11.03 -1.53
N TRP A 417 15.46 11.00 -0.20
CA TRP A 417 15.35 9.75 0.56
C TRP A 417 13.89 9.33 0.70
N ILE A 418 13.01 10.25 1.10
CA ILE A 418 11.57 10.00 1.24
C ILE A 418 10.99 9.48 -0.08
N LEU A 419 11.21 10.20 -1.17
CA LEU A 419 10.72 9.76 -2.49
C LEU A 419 11.46 8.51 -2.97
N GLY A 420 12.76 8.37 -2.71
CA GLY A 420 13.52 7.17 -3.09
C GLY A 420 12.99 5.90 -2.42
N THR A 421 12.51 5.99 -1.18
CA THR A 421 11.88 4.87 -0.46
C THR A 421 10.49 4.55 -1.00
N VAL A 422 9.65 5.56 -1.27
CA VAL A 422 8.30 5.31 -1.82
C VAL A 422 8.37 4.76 -3.25
N TYR A 423 9.35 5.22 -4.03
CA TYR A 423 9.58 4.78 -5.40
C TYR A 423 10.77 3.81 -5.47
N GLU A 424 10.90 2.86 -4.54
CA GLU A 424 12.08 1.97 -4.45
C GLU A 424 12.47 1.25 -5.77
N ASN A 425 11.47 0.95 -6.60
CA ASN A 425 11.65 0.29 -7.89
C ASN A 425 12.09 1.25 -9.00
N ASP A 426 11.88 2.56 -8.81
CA ASP A 426 12.34 3.61 -9.72
C ASP A 426 13.57 4.28 -9.13
N LYS A 427 14.68 4.28 -9.88
CA LYS A 427 15.85 5.09 -9.51
C LYS A 427 15.57 6.56 -9.80
N LEU A 428 14.82 7.23 -8.92
CA LEU A 428 14.44 8.63 -9.06
C LEU A 428 15.68 9.53 -9.17
N ARG A 429 15.61 10.48 -10.10
CA ARG A 429 16.68 11.45 -10.38
C ARG A 429 16.12 12.84 -10.25
N VAL A 430 16.67 13.61 -9.32
CA VAL A 430 16.28 14.99 -9.11
C VAL A 430 16.70 15.83 -10.32
N ALA A 431 15.74 16.42 -11.05
CA ALA A 431 16.02 17.20 -12.25
C ALA A 431 16.60 18.59 -11.93
N HIS A 432 16.10 19.19 -10.84
CA HIS A 432 16.61 20.42 -10.24
C HIS A 432 16.40 20.41 -8.73
N ARG A 433 17.12 21.27 -8.01
CA ARG A 433 17.07 21.32 -6.54
C ARG A 433 16.53 22.67 -6.08
N LEU A 434 15.79 22.64 -4.99
CA LEU A 434 15.50 23.83 -4.17
C LEU A 434 16.38 23.80 -2.91
N ASP A 435 16.68 24.98 -2.39
CA ASP A 435 17.35 25.12 -1.09
C ASP A 435 16.45 24.55 0.02
N ALA A 436 17.04 24.14 1.14
CA ALA A 436 16.30 23.47 2.20
C ALA A 436 15.13 24.33 2.73
N ASN A 437 15.35 25.63 2.88
CA ASN A 437 14.38 26.59 3.41
C ASN A 437 13.41 27.13 2.35
N THR A 438 13.56 26.76 1.06
CA THR A 438 12.67 27.19 -0.02
C THR A 438 11.59 26.14 -0.25
N SER A 439 10.31 26.50 -0.22
CA SER A 439 9.21 25.58 -0.54
C SER A 439 8.83 25.64 -2.03
N GLY A 440 7.96 24.75 -2.48
CA GLY A 440 7.36 24.80 -3.82
C GLY A 440 7.75 23.66 -4.74
N THR A 441 7.47 23.84 -6.03
CA THR A 441 7.52 22.78 -7.05
C THR A 441 8.93 22.23 -7.28
N VAL A 442 9.06 20.89 -7.20
CA VAL A 442 10.27 20.13 -7.53
C VAL A 442 9.93 19.02 -8.51
N VAL A 443 10.72 18.91 -9.58
CA VAL A 443 10.58 17.85 -10.60
C VAL A 443 11.66 16.78 -10.41
N LEU A 444 11.22 15.53 -10.35
CA LEU A 444 12.05 14.33 -10.36
C LEU A 444 11.73 13.50 -11.60
N CYS A 445 12.72 12.79 -12.12
CA CYS A 445 12.60 11.90 -13.25
C CYS A 445 12.70 10.45 -12.78
N ARG A 446 11.74 9.62 -13.19
CA ARG A 446 11.66 8.18 -12.91
C ARG A 446 12.59 7.37 -13.81
N ARG A 447 12.90 7.90 -15.00
CA ARG A 447 13.75 7.26 -16.01
C ARG A 447 15.02 8.06 -16.29
N GLN A 448 16.10 7.36 -16.62
CA GLN A 448 17.38 8.01 -16.98
C GLN A 448 17.27 8.83 -18.27
N ARG A 449 16.51 8.36 -19.27
CA ARG A 449 16.24 9.11 -20.51
C ARG A 449 15.55 10.44 -20.20
N ALA A 450 14.47 10.42 -19.41
CA ALA A 450 13.75 11.61 -18.98
C ALA A 450 14.68 12.61 -18.27
N ALA A 451 15.50 12.12 -17.34
CA ALA A 451 16.48 12.96 -16.62
C ALA A 451 17.49 13.64 -17.56
N LYS A 452 17.96 12.94 -18.61
CA LYS A 452 18.89 13.51 -19.60
C LYS A 452 18.21 14.61 -20.41
N LEU A 453 17.01 14.35 -20.94
CA LEU A 453 16.26 15.29 -21.78
C LEU A 453 15.87 16.55 -20.99
N LEU A 454 15.35 16.39 -19.78
CA LEU A 454 15.00 17.51 -18.93
C LEU A 454 16.25 18.27 -18.45
N GLY A 455 17.35 17.56 -18.17
CA GLY A 455 18.65 18.16 -17.85
C GLY A 455 19.18 19.08 -18.96
N HIS A 456 19.01 18.69 -20.24
CA HIS A 456 19.35 19.57 -21.37
C HIS A 456 18.51 20.85 -21.38
N GLN A 457 17.22 20.77 -21.07
CA GLN A 457 16.36 21.95 -21.01
C GLN A 457 16.79 22.93 -19.92
N PHE A 458 17.19 22.43 -18.74
CA PHE A 458 17.78 23.26 -17.68
C PHE A 458 19.11 23.88 -18.09
N ALA A 459 20.01 23.09 -18.71
CA ALA A 459 21.30 23.58 -19.18
C ALA A 459 21.17 24.69 -20.24
N ASN A 460 20.18 24.53 -21.13
CA ASN A 460 19.87 25.49 -22.19
C ASN A 460 18.91 26.62 -21.75
N GLN A 461 18.56 26.70 -20.45
CA GLN A 461 17.71 27.76 -19.88
C GLN A 461 16.32 27.89 -20.53
N THR A 462 15.79 26.78 -21.04
CA THR A 462 14.45 26.72 -21.67
C THR A 462 13.33 26.44 -20.67
N VAL A 463 13.69 25.95 -19.47
CA VAL A 463 12.76 25.74 -18.36
C VAL A 463 12.36 27.09 -17.75
N LYS A 464 11.06 27.37 -17.72
CA LYS A 464 10.51 28.57 -17.09
C LYS A 464 10.18 28.26 -15.63
N LYS A 465 10.57 29.16 -14.73
CA LYS A 465 10.30 29.04 -13.29
C LYS A 465 9.73 30.34 -12.77
N VAL A 466 8.73 30.25 -11.92
CA VAL A 466 8.14 31.40 -11.23
C VAL A 466 8.22 31.16 -9.73
N TYR A 467 8.73 32.16 -9.02
CA TYR A 467 8.82 32.18 -7.58
C TYR A 467 8.02 33.36 -7.03
N VAL A 468 7.57 33.22 -5.80
CA VAL A 468 6.99 34.31 -5.01
C VAL A 468 7.84 34.46 -3.75
N ALA A 469 8.14 35.69 -3.37
CA ALA A 469 8.90 36.02 -2.18
C ALA A 469 8.25 37.16 -1.41
N ARG A 470 8.19 37.06 -0.08
CA ARG A 470 7.89 38.21 0.78
C ARG A 470 9.19 38.85 1.21
N VAL A 471 9.35 40.15 0.96
CA VAL A 471 10.59 40.91 1.20
C VAL A 471 10.36 42.05 2.18
N HIS A 472 11.41 42.44 2.89
CA HIS A 472 11.43 43.63 3.74
C HIS A 472 11.50 44.90 2.89
N GLY A 473 10.74 45.92 3.31
CA GLY A 473 10.64 47.21 2.63
C GLY A 473 9.76 47.16 1.39
N HIS A 474 9.55 48.34 0.80
CA HIS A 474 8.75 48.52 -0.40
C HIS A 474 9.66 48.88 -1.57
N PRO A 475 9.87 47.98 -2.54
CA PRO A 475 10.63 48.32 -3.72
C PRO A 475 9.99 49.49 -4.48
N GLU A 476 10.79 50.49 -4.85
CA GLU A 476 10.34 51.67 -5.61
C GLU A 476 9.98 51.33 -7.06
N TRP A 477 10.46 50.19 -7.55
CA TRP A 477 10.18 49.69 -8.90
C TRP A 477 8.96 48.76 -8.92
N GLU A 478 8.20 48.81 -10.00
CA GLU A 478 7.15 47.81 -10.29
C GLU A 478 7.75 46.53 -10.89
N THR A 479 8.73 46.69 -11.78
CA THR A 479 9.48 45.59 -12.39
C THR A 479 10.96 45.92 -12.43
N TYR A 480 11.81 44.92 -12.23
CA TYR A 480 13.26 45.10 -12.26
C TYR A 480 13.97 43.86 -12.81
N SER A 481 15.02 44.05 -13.61
CA SER A 481 15.88 42.96 -14.09
C SER A 481 17.24 43.08 -13.45
N CYS A 482 17.57 42.15 -12.55
CA CYS A 482 18.87 42.10 -11.90
C CYS A 482 19.79 41.12 -12.62
N ASP A 483 20.95 41.60 -13.08
CA ASP A 483 22.00 40.83 -13.76
C ASP A 483 23.31 40.75 -12.93
N ALA A 484 23.24 41.14 -11.65
CA ALA A 484 24.38 41.13 -10.73
C ALA A 484 24.99 39.73 -10.64
N ARG A 485 26.29 39.63 -10.94
CA ARG A 485 27.06 38.38 -11.01
C ARG A 485 27.31 37.81 -9.61
N ILE A 486 27.33 36.49 -9.48
CA ILE A 486 27.44 35.81 -8.18
C ILE A 486 28.79 35.11 -8.05
N ALA A 487 29.45 35.27 -6.89
CA ALA A 487 30.75 34.69 -6.59
C ALA A 487 30.85 33.18 -6.93
N LYS A 488 32.00 32.79 -7.50
CA LYS A 488 32.28 31.41 -7.96
C LYS A 488 32.29 30.42 -6.80
N ALA A 489 32.91 30.81 -5.69
CA ALA A 489 32.98 30.06 -4.44
C ALA A 489 32.33 30.84 -3.30
N PRO A 490 31.81 30.16 -2.26
CA PRO A 490 31.37 30.84 -1.04
C PRO A 490 32.57 31.40 -0.27
N GLN A 491 32.35 32.49 0.46
CA GLN A 491 33.30 33.03 1.44
C GLN A 491 33.25 32.23 2.76
N HIS A 492 34.02 32.65 3.77
CA HIS A 492 33.98 32.06 5.11
C HIS A 492 32.53 31.98 5.63
N GLY A 493 32.17 30.89 6.31
CA GLY A 493 30.78 30.62 6.73
C GLY A 493 29.84 30.04 5.65
N GLY A 494 30.24 29.98 4.38
CA GLY A 494 29.46 29.37 3.30
C GLY A 494 28.53 30.34 2.55
N ILE A 495 28.69 31.65 2.77
CA ILE A 495 27.86 32.71 2.19
C ILE A 495 28.38 33.08 0.80
N ARG A 496 27.48 33.36 -0.15
CA ARG A 496 27.82 33.90 -1.48
C ARG A 496 27.30 35.32 -1.60
N GLN A 497 28.06 36.18 -2.25
CA GLN A 497 27.70 37.58 -2.47
C GLN A 497 27.81 37.92 -3.96
N VAL A 498 27.38 39.13 -4.32
CA VAL A 498 27.61 39.70 -5.65
C VAL A 498 29.11 39.94 -5.83
N ASP A 499 29.62 39.56 -6.99
CA ASP A 499 31.03 39.66 -7.35
C ASP A 499 31.12 39.95 -8.86
N PRO A 500 31.71 41.08 -9.28
CA PRO A 500 31.90 41.42 -10.69
C PRO A 500 32.63 40.32 -11.49
N GLU A 501 33.53 39.57 -10.86
CA GLU A 501 34.29 38.47 -11.47
C GLU A 501 33.58 37.11 -11.33
N GLY A 502 32.36 37.12 -10.80
CA GLY A 502 31.51 35.98 -10.56
C GLY A 502 30.89 35.38 -11.83
N HIS A 503 30.04 34.38 -11.63
CA HIS A 503 29.22 33.81 -12.70
C HIS A 503 28.06 34.72 -13.06
N THR A 504 27.68 34.74 -14.34
CA THR A 504 26.46 35.40 -14.80
C THR A 504 25.24 34.84 -14.10
N ALA A 505 24.39 35.75 -13.63
CA ALA A 505 23.14 35.45 -12.96
C ALA A 505 22.09 36.50 -13.33
N GLN A 506 20.92 36.08 -13.79
CA GLN A 506 19.85 36.98 -14.20
C GLN A 506 18.50 36.56 -13.61
N THR A 507 17.82 37.51 -12.97
CA THR A 507 16.48 37.35 -12.40
C THR A 507 15.61 38.54 -12.76
N GLN A 508 14.40 38.28 -13.26
CA GLN A 508 13.38 39.31 -13.46
C GLN A 508 12.46 39.32 -12.24
N PHE A 509 12.16 40.51 -11.73
CA PHE A 509 11.29 40.73 -10.58
C PHE A 509 10.09 41.59 -10.97
N ARG A 510 8.97 41.35 -10.30
CA ARG A 510 7.77 42.18 -10.37
C ARG A 510 7.15 42.27 -8.98
N VAL A 511 6.93 43.49 -8.49
CA VAL A 511 6.15 43.70 -7.26
C VAL A 511 4.71 43.30 -7.55
N LEU A 512 4.16 42.47 -6.68
CA LEU A 512 2.76 42.09 -6.72
C LEU A 512 1.97 42.98 -5.78
N ILE A 513 2.43 43.08 -4.52
CA ILE A 513 1.71 43.77 -3.44
C ILE A 513 2.73 44.45 -2.52
N ARG A 514 2.36 45.63 -2.01
CA ARG A 514 3.09 46.36 -0.95
C ARG A 514 2.17 46.45 0.26
N ASP A 515 2.52 45.75 1.32
CA ASP A 515 1.70 45.62 2.51
C ASP A 515 1.95 46.77 3.51
N ALA A 516 0.92 47.14 4.27
CA ALA A 516 1.01 48.19 5.27
C ALA A 516 1.97 47.86 6.43
N ASP A 517 2.32 46.58 6.61
CA ASP A 517 3.28 46.10 7.61
C ASP A 517 4.76 46.38 7.25
N GLY A 518 5.00 47.06 6.13
CA GLY A 518 6.34 47.39 5.65
C GLY A 518 7.01 46.26 4.86
N THR A 519 6.27 45.23 4.47
CA THR A 519 6.74 44.15 3.58
C THR A 519 6.14 44.26 2.18
N SER A 520 6.67 43.50 1.23
CA SER A 520 6.12 43.40 -0.13
C SER A 520 6.15 41.98 -0.64
N LEU A 521 5.12 41.59 -1.40
CA LEU A 521 5.08 40.35 -2.14
C LEU A 521 5.64 40.60 -3.55
N VAL A 522 6.65 39.82 -3.93
CA VAL A 522 7.39 39.97 -5.18
C VAL A 522 7.41 38.65 -5.94
N GLU A 523 7.08 38.69 -7.22
CA GLU A 523 7.31 37.60 -8.15
C GLU A 523 8.77 37.65 -8.65
N ALA A 524 9.43 36.50 -8.71
CA ALA A 524 10.77 36.35 -9.26
C ALA A 524 10.83 35.26 -10.34
N ARG A 525 11.40 35.59 -11.50
CA ARG A 525 11.60 34.70 -12.64
C ARG A 525 13.10 34.58 -12.94
N PRO A 526 13.79 33.58 -12.37
CA PRO A 526 15.23 33.40 -12.60
C PRO A 526 15.48 32.74 -13.97
N ILE A 527 16.19 33.45 -14.85
CA ILE A 527 16.62 32.95 -16.16
C ILE A 527 17.78 31.96 -16.00
N THR A 528 18.74 32.31 -15.14
CA THR A 528 19.82 31.41 -14.72
C THR A 528 19.46 30.62 -13.46
N GLY A 529 20.33 29.71 -13.02
CA GLY A 529 20.10 28.88 -11.82
C GLY A 529 21.32 28.78 -10.91
N ARG A 530 21.77 29.90 -10.33
CA ARG A 530 22.87 29.91 -9.34
C ARG A 530 22.35 29.63 -7.93
N THR A 531 23.20 29.07 -7.08
CA THR A 531 22.89 28.83 -5.66
C THR A 531 22.50 30.14 -4.98
N ASN A 532 21.38 30.15 -4.25
CA ASN A 532 20.83 31.32 -3.57
C ASN A 532 20.53 32.55 -4.46
N GLN A 533 20.43 32.40 -5.79
CA GLN A 533 20.39 33.53 -6.73
C GLN A 533 19.32 34.59 -6.38
N ILE A 534 18.07 34.17 -6.22
CA ILE A 534 16.94 35.08 -5.91
C ILE A 534 17.21 35.83 -4.60
N ARG A 535 17.66 35.11 -3.57
CA ARG A 535 17.96 35.63 -2.23
C ARG A 535 19.05 36.70 -2.29
N ILE A 536 20.15 36.41 -2.98
CA ILE A 536 21.29 37.33 -3.15
C ILE A 536 20.88 38.57 -3.94
N HIS A 537 20.14 38.41 -5.04
CA HIS A 537 19.68 39.54 -5.86
C HIS A 537 18.77 40.47 -5.08
N LEU A 538 17.75 39.93 -4.40
CA LEU A 538 16.84 40.72 -3.56
C LEU A 538 17.58 41.43 -2.41
N TRP A 539 18.46 40.71 -1.71
CA TRP A 539 19.31 41.30 -0.66
C TRP A 539 20.27 42.37 -1.19
N HIS A 540 20.89 42.18 -2.35
CA HIS A 540 21.76 43.16 -2.99
C HIS A 540 21.02 44.45 -3.35
N MET A 541 19.74 44.34 -3.70
CA MET A 541 18.86 45.48 -3.96
C MET A 541 18.28 46.11 -2.68
N GLY A 542 18.66 45.64 -1.50
CA GLY A 542 18.19 46.18 -0.21
C GLY A 542 16.88 45.56 0.31
N HIS A 543 16.34 44.55 -0.37
CA HIS A 543 15.04 43.93 -0.07
C HIS A 543 15.20 42.47 0.36
N SER A 544 15.81 42.21 1.51
CA SER A 544 16.00 40.84 2.03
C SER A 544 14.67 40.09 2.19
N ILE A 545 14.67 38.79 1.93
CA ILE A 545 13.49 37.94 2.10
C ILE A 545 13.16 37.80 3.59
N VAL A 546 11.88 37.91 3.95
CA VAL A 546 11.38 37.73 5.32
C VAL A 546 11.68 36.29 5.78
N GLY A 547 12.28 36.16 6.97
CA GLY A 547 12.67 34.87 7.54
C GLY A 547 13.90 34.22 6.89
N ASP A 548 14.65 34.92 6.02
CA ASP A 548 15.93 34.42 5.51
C ASP A 548 16.97 34.37 6.63
N PRO A 549 17.56 33.21 6.95
CA PRO A 549 18.52 33.11 8.05
C PRO A 549 19.93 33.61 7.69
N ILE A 550 20.23 33.82 6.40
CA ILE A 550 21.57 34.16 5.90
C ILE A 550 21.66 35.61 5.45
N TYR A 551 20.71 36.06 4.62
CA TYR A 551 20.72 37.38 3.99
C TYR A 551 19.75 38.30 4.71
N LEU A 552 20.24 39.02 5.71
CA LEU A 552 19.44 39.82 6.65
C LEU A 552 19.25 41.27 6.16
N PRO A 553 18.27 42.01 6.71
CA PRO A 553 18.08 43.43 6.43
C PRO A 553 19.35 44.28 6.62
N GLU A 554 19.38 45.47 6.02
CA GLU A 554 20.51 46.41 6.08
C GLU A 554 21.84 45.83 5.57
N HIS A 555 21.78 44.92 4.58
CA HIS A 555 22.94 44.21 4.04
C HIS A 555 23.79 43.49 5.09
N LYS A 556 23.16 43.04 6.18
CA LYS A 556 23.82 42.19 7.18
C LYS A 556 23.77 40.73 6.77
N THR A 557 24.70 39.95 7.30
CA THR A 557 24.72 38.49 7.16
C THR A 557 24.44 37.82 8.49
N GLY A 558 23.70 36.71 8.45
CA GLY A 558 23.43 35.89 9.64
C GLY A 558 24.67 35.22 10.22
N ALA A 559 24.50 34.63 11.40
CA ALA A 559 25.57 33.94 12.11
C ALA A 559 26.20 32.80 11.28
N GLU A 560 27.46 32.51 11.56
CA GLU A 560 28.13 31.33 11.03
C GLU A 560 27.30 30.08 11.39
N ASN A 561 26.87 29.31 10.37
CA ASN A 561 25.99 28.14 10.46
C ASN A 561 24.47 28.38 10.50
N ALA A 562 23.99 29.60 10.21
CA ALA A 562 22.56 29.93 10.07
C ALA A 562 21.74 28.93 9.21
N GLY A 563 22.36 28.29 8.20
CA GLY A 563 21.99 26.95 7.69
C GLY A 563 20.51 26.67 7.37
N THR A 564 20.11 25.41 7.57
CA THR A 564 18.73 24.95 7.44
C THR A 564 17.97 25.29 8.72
N LEU A 565 16.82 25.96 8.59
CA LEU A 565 15.95 26.33 9.70
C LEU A 565 15.45 25.09 10.46
N LEU A 566 15.09 25.29 11.74
CA LEU A 566 14.32 24.29 12.49
C LEU A 566 12.88 24.28 11.98
N ALA A 567 12.20 23.14 12.05
CA ALA A 567 10.79 23.02 11.65
C ALA A 567 9.85 23.97 12.45
N SER A 568 10.24 24.34 13.68
CA SER A 568 9.51 25.28 14.53
C SER A 568 9.83 26.76 14.29
N ALA A 569 10.85 27.08 13.48
CA ALA A 569 11.21 28.46 13.19
C ALA A 569 10.26 29.09 12.15
N PRO A 570 10.04 30.41 12.19
CA PRO A 570 9.33 31.10 11.13
C PRO A 570 9.92 30.78 9.75
N PRO A 571 9.09 30.50 8.72
CA PRO A 571 9.59 30.07 7.43
C PRO A 571 10.29 31.21 6.69
N MET A 572 11.30 30.86 5.89
CA MET A 572 11.79 31.78 4.87
C MET A 572 10.71 31.92 3.81
N CYS A 573 10.25 33.15 3.60
CA CYS A 573 9.13 33.47 2.72
C CYS A 573 9.56 33.50 1.24
N LEU A 574 10.00 32.34 0.73
CA LEU A 574 10.35 32.11 -0.67
C LEU A 574 9.74 30.78 -1.14
N HIS A 575 8.92 30.86 -2.17
CA HIS A 575 8.17 29.72 -2.70
C HIS A 575 8.34 29.59 -4.21
N ALA A 576 8.70 28.41 -4.70
CA ALA A 576 8.70 28.06 -6.12
C ALA A 576 7.27 27.75 -6.57
N ARG A 577 6.53 28.77 -7.02
CA ARG A 577 5.11 28.67 -7.38
C ARG A 577 4.88 27.73 -8.55
N SER A 578 5.64 27.86 -9.64
CA SER A 578 5.42 27.02 -10.82
C SER A 578 6.67 26.79 -11.64
N ILE A 579 6.62 25.70 -12.41
CA ILE A 579 7.66 25.30 -13.35
C ILE A 579 7.02 24.82 -14.66
N SER A 580 7.60 25.22 -15.78
CA SER A 580 7.14 24.81 -17.11
C SER A 580 8.30 24.38 -17.99
N PHE A 581 8.10 23.29 -18.72
CA PHE A 581 9.10 22.64 -19.57
C PHE A 581 8.42 21.79 -20.65
N VAL A 582 9.20 21.26 -21.59
CA VAL A 582 8.72 20.31 -22.60
C VAL A 582 8.83 18.90 -22.03
N HIS A 583 7.72 18.18 -21.98
CA HIS A 583 7.67 16.85 -21.38
C HIS A 583 8.58 15.85 -22.14
N PRO A 584 9.39 15.02 -21.45
CA PRO A 584 10.40 14.18 -22.10
C PRO A 584 9.92 13.15 -23.13
N THR A 585 8.74 12.55 -22.93
CA THR A 585 8.16 11.58 -23.89
C THR A 585 7.10 12.18 -24.81
N THR A 586 6.14 12.95 -24.30
CA THR A 586 5.06 13.51 -25.14
C THR A 586 5.49 14.71 -25.98
N GLU A 587 6.64 15.32 -25.67
CA GLU A 587 7.16 16.54 -26.34
C GLU A 587 6.21 17.75 -26.29
N GLN A 588 5.19 17.69 -25.44
CA GLN A 588 4.25 18.80 -25.22
C GLN A 588 4.75 19.73 -24.11
N ALA A 589 4.41 21.02 -24.22
CA ALA A 589 4.66 21.97 -23.15
C ALA A 589 3.73 21.65 -21.96
N VAL A 590 4.32 21.44 -20.79
CA VAL A 590 3.61 21.16 -19.54
C VAL A 590 3.97 22.20 -18.48
N SER A 591 3.05 22.47 -17.57
CA SER A 591 3.23 23.39 -16.44
C SER A 591 2.65 22.79 -15.17
N PHE A 592 3.38 22.91 -14.07
CA PHE A 592 2.95 22.43 -12.77
C PHE A 592 3.06 23.56 -11.76
N GLU A 593 2.04 23.67 -10.91
CA GLU A 593 1.87 24.77 -9.97
C GLU A 593 1.63 24.21 -8.56
N ALA A 594 2.34 24.74 -7.58
CA ALA A 594 2.18 24.43 -6.16
C ALA A 594 1.36 25.53 -5.49
N ASP A 595 0.37 25.17 -4.66
CA ASP A 595 -0.46 26.12 -3.92
C ASP A 595 0.37 27.15 -3.14
N LEU A 596 -0.11 28.40 -3.13
CA LEU A 596 0.56 29.47 -2.42
C LEU A 596 0.55 29.16 -0.92
N PRO A 597 1.69 29.30 -0.23
CA PRO A 597 1.74 29.15 1.22
C PRO A 597 0.95 30.27 1.89
N GLU A 598 0.50 30.03 3.12
CA GLU A 598 -0.33 30.96 3.90
C GLU A 598 0.25 32.39 3.95
N TRP A 599 1.55 32.54 4.16
CA TRP A 599 2.22 33.85 4.20
C TRP A 599 2.19 34.63 2.88
N ALA A 600 1.90 33.97 1.76
CA ALA A 600 1.77 34.56 0.42
C ALA A 600 0.31 34.77 0.00
N SER A 601 -0.63 34.17 0.72
CA SER A 601 -2.07 34.29 0.46
C SER A 601 -2.59 35.53 1.17
N HIS A 602 -3.24 36.43 0.43
CA HIS A 602 -3.96 37.54 1.05
C HIS A 602 -5.25 37.01 1.65
N GLN A 603 -5.43 37.18 2.96
CA GLN A 603 -6.77 37.25 3.52
C GLN A 603 -7.28 38.66 3.21
N GLU A 604 -8.36 38.75 2.43
CA GLU A 604 -9.13 39.98 2.24
C GLU A 604 -9.66 40.54 3.56
#